data_AF-A0A6G2X873-F1
#
_entry.id   AF-A0A6G2X873-F1
#
_cell.length_a   1.000
_cell.length_b   1.000
_cell.length_c   1.000
_cell.angle_alpha   90.00
_cell.angle_beta   90.00
_cell.angle_gamma   90.00
#
_symmetry.space_group_name_H-M   'P 1'
#
loop_
_entity.id
_entity.type
_entity.pdbx_description
1 polymer ?
#
loop_
_entity_poly.entity_id
_entity_poly.type
_entity_poly.pdbx_seq_one_letter_code
_entity_poly.pdbx_strand_id
1 'polypeptide(L)'
;MARQPQPRRITLGGREAVALTVEEYEQLIASRRQIGGQSARVRVLAHEAKRTEQLLHDLESLIGPTDHGPHEPDTTCLRCEVAALVRRHRAPASS
;
A
#
# COMPACT_ATOMS: atom_id res chain seq x y z
N MET A 1 17.45 -16.26 13.45
CA MET A 1 17.50 -15.45 14.70
C MET A 1 18.47 -14.29 14.46
N ALA A 2 17.97 -13.06 14.36
CA ALA A 2 18.85 -11.90 14.21
C ALA A 2 19.58 -11.66 15.54
N ARG A 3 20.91 -11.75 15.54
CA ARG A 3 21.72 -11.35 16.71
C ARG A 3 21.38 -9.90 17.04
N GLN A 4 21.08 -9.63 18.29
CA GLN A 4 20.96 -8.25 18.75
C GLN A 4 22.28 -7.53 18.50
N PRO A 5 22.26 -6.33 17.88
CA PRO A 5 23.48 -5.56 17.68
C PRO A 5 24.12 -5.25 19.04
N GLN A 6 25.43 -5.43 19.14
CA GLN A 6 26.23 -5.04 20.32
C GLN A 6 26.97 -3.74 19.99
N PRO A 7 26.35 -2.56 20.18
CA PRO A 7 26.97 -1.29 19.83
C PRO A 7 28.13 -0.96 20.77
N ARG A 8 29.19 -0.35 20.22
CA ARG A 8 30.32 0.18 21.00
C ARG A 8 29.90 1.49 21.65
N ARG A 9 29.57 1.45 22.93
CA ARG A 9 29.10 2.63 23.70
C ARG A 9 30.28 3.44 24.24
N ILE A 10 30.17 4.75 24.16
CA ILE A 10 31.11 5.73 24.71
C ILE A 10 30.34 6.85 25.43
N THR A 11 31.02 7.63 26.26
CA THR A 11 30.45 8.85 26.86
C THR A 11 31.19 10.08 26.34
N LEU A 12 30.45 11.03 25.77
CA LEU A 12 30.96 12.31 25.26
C LEU A 12 30.27 13.45 25.99
N GLY A 13 31.02 14.24 26.77
CA GLY A 13 30.46 15.35 27.54
C GLY A 13 29.30 14.94 28.47
N GLY A 14 29.38 13.75 29.08
CA GLY A 14 28.33 13.20 29.96
C GLY A 14 27.13 12.58 29.23
N ARG A 15 27.12 12.54 27.90
CA ARG A 15 26.06 11.91 27.09
C ARG A 15 26.52 10.58 26.53
N GLU A 16 25.68 9.55 26.64
CA GLU A 16 25.92 8.25 26.02
C GLU A 16 25.84 8.38 24.48
N ALA A 17 26.83 7.82 23.79
CA ALA A 17 26.93 7.79 22.34
C ALA A 17 27.43 6.43 21.84
N VAL A 18 27.23 6.15 20.55
CA VAL A 18 27.77 4.95 19.89
C VAL A 18 28.94 5.35 19.01
N ALA A 19 30.08 4.70 19.20
CA ALA A 19 31.23 4.84 18.34
C ALA A 19 31.07 3.94 17.11
N LEU A 20 31.15 4.55 15.93
CA LEU A 20 31.19 3.86 14.64
C LEU A 20 32.53 4.16 13.97
N THR A 21 33.08 3.20 13.25
CA THR A 21 34.13 3.50 12.27
C THR A 21 33.55 4.34 11.14
N VAL A 22 34.43 4.95 10.34
CA VAL A 22 34.01 5.70 9.13
C VAL A 22 33.18 4.82 8.21
N GLU A 23 33.63 3.59 7.98
CA GLU A 23 32.92 2.61 7.16
C GLU A 23 31.53 2.25 7.73
N GLU A 24 31.43 1.98 9.04
CA GLU A 24 30.16 1.68 9.70
C GLU A 24 29.17 2.87 9.61
N TYR A 25 29.68 4.10 9.73
CA TYR A 25 28.88 5.32 9.58
C TYR A 25 28.37 5.49 8.14
N GLU A 26 29.22 5.27 7.14
CA GLU A 26 28.83 5.34 5.73
C GLU A 26 27.76 4.29 5.38
N GLN A 27 27.95 3.05 5.84
CA GLN A 27 26.97 1.98 5.69
C GLN A 27 25.63 2.32 6.37
N LEU A 28 25.67 2.91 7.57
CA LEU A 28 24.47 3.35 8.28
C LEU A 28 23.71 4.45 7.50
N ILE A 29 24.43 5.43 6.95
CA ILE A 29 23.82 6.50 6.14
C ILE A 29 23.23 5.93 4.84
N ALA A 30 23.93 5.02 4.17
CA ALA A 30 23.42 4.36 2.97
C ALA A 30 22.15 3.55 3.27
N SER A 31 22.17 2.74 4.33
CA SER A 31 21.01 1.96 4.78
C SER A 31 19.82 2.87 5.14
N ARG A 32 20.06 3.96 5.88
CA ARG A 32 19.02 4.95 6.20
C ARG A 32 18.42 5.57 4.94
N ARG A 33 19.23 5.90 3.93
CA ARG A 33 18.74 6.44 2.64
C ARG A 33 17.89 5.41 1.91
N GLN A 34 18.32 4.15 1.87
CA GLN A 34 17.57 3.08 1.24
C GLN A 34 16.21 2.87 1.93
N ILE A 35 16.20 2.76 3.26
CA ILE A 35 14.96 2.63 4.03
C ILE A 35 14.04 3.83 3.81
N GLY A 36 14.59 5.05 3.81
CA GLY A 36 13.84 6.26 3.50
C GLY A 36 13.21 6.22 2.11
N GLY A 37 13.96 5.81 1.08
CA GLY A 37 13.47 5.66 -0.28
C GLY A 37 12.39 4.58 -0.41
N GLN A 38 12.57 3.42 0.22
CA GLN A 38 11.56 2.35 0.23
C GLN A 38 10.29 2.78 0.97
N SER A 39 10.42 3.46 2.11
CA SER A 39 9.28 3.98 2.86
C SER A 39 8.47 4.99 2.05
N ALA A 40 9.13 5.86 1.28
CA ALA A 40 8.48 6.79 0.37
C ALA A 40 7.72 6.04 -0.75
N ARG A 41 8.32 5.02 -1.35
CA ARG A 41 7.68 4.19 -2.38
C ARG A 41 6.45 3.47 -1.85
N VAL A 42 6.55 2.83 -0.68
CA VAL A 42 5.42 2.17 -0.02
C VAL A 42 4.30 3.16 0.24
N ARG A 43 4.60 4.39 0.68
CA ARG A 43 3.59 5.43 0.90
C ARG A 43 2.86 5.81 -0.39
N VAL A 44 3.58 5.97 -1.50
CA VAL A 44 2.97 6.28 -2.81
C VAL A 44 2.07 5.13 -3.27
N LEU A 45 2.57 3.89 -3.23
CA LEU A 45 1.80 2.70 -3.60
C LEU A 45 0.54 2.54 -2.73
N ALA A 46 0.64 2.77 -1.43
CA ALA A 46 -0.51 2.72 -0.52
C ALA A 46 -1.55 3.80 -0.86
N HIS A 47 -1.10 5.00 -1.24
CA HIS A 47 -1.99 6.08 -1.67
C HIS A 47 -2.70 5.74 -2.99
N GLU A 48 -1.96 5.22 -3.97
CA GLU A 48 -2.51 4.80 -5.27
C GLU A 48 -3.50 3.63 -5.12
N ALA A 49 -3.20 2.65 -4.27
CA ALA A 49 -4.10 1.55 -3.95
C ALA A 49 -5.40 2.07 -3.34
N LYS A 50 -5.32 2.92 -2.31
CA LYS A 50 -6.49 3.54 -1.68
C LYS A 50 -7.33 4.36 -2.67
N ARG A 51 -6.68 5.10 -3.57
CA ARG A 51 -7.36 5.86 -4.63
C ARG A 51 -8.08 4.93 -5.60
N THR A 52 -7.46 3.83 -5.98
CA THR A 52 -8.06 2.83 -6.88
C THR A 52 -9.27 2.16 -6.23
N GLU A 53 -9.16 1.79 -4.96
CA GLU A 53 -10.29 1.26 -4.17
C GLU A 53 -11.46 2.25 -4.13
N GLN A 54 -11.19 3.55 -3.91
CA GLN A 54 -12.22 4.57 -3.91
C GLN A 54 -12.90 4.70 -5.27
N LEU A 55 -12.14 4.72 -6.37
CA LEU A 55 -12.70 4.79 -7.72
C LEU A 55 -13.59 3.59 -8.06
N LEU A 56 -13.20 2.39 -7.62
CA LEU A 56 -14.03 1.20 -7.78
C LEU A 56 -15.32 1.32 -6.97
N HIS A 57 -15.25 1.83 -5.75
CA HIS A 57 -16.43 2.06 -4.93
C HIS A 57 -17.37 3.12 -5.54
N ASP A 58 -16.82 4.23 -6.05
CA ASP A 58 -17.60 5.26 -6.73
C ASP A 58 -18.27 4.70 -7.99
N LEU A 59 -17.55 3.87 -8.76
CA LEU A 59 -18.09 3.19 -9.93
C LEU A 59 -19.20 2.20 -9.57
N GLU A 60 -19.05 1.43 -8.48
CA GLU A 60 -20.13 0.58 -7.96
C GLU A 60 -21.34 1.40 -7.55
N SER A 61 -21.16 2.54 -6.88
CA SER A 61 -22.27 3.42 -6.52
C SER A 61 -22.97 3.99 -7.74
N LEU A 62 -22.21 4.39 -8.77
CA LEU A 62 -22.75 4.91 -10.02
C LEU A 62 -23.48 3.85 -10.85
N ILE A 63 -23.11 2.57 -10.71
CA ILE A 63 -23.63 1.43 -11.47
C ILE A 63 -24.68 0.63 -10.68
N GLY A 64 -24.76 0.84 -9.36
CA GLY A 64 -25.69 0.20 -8.45
C GLY A 64 -27.14 0.28 -8.92
N PRO A 65 -28.04 -0.52 -8.32
CA PRO A 65 -29.38 -0.79 -8.85
C PRO A 65 -30.18 0.50 -8.96
N THR A 66 -30.10 1.11 -10.12
CA THR A 66 -31.12 2.01 -10.64
C THR A 66 -32.26 1.13 -11.08
N ASP A 67 -33.46 1.53 -10.69
CA ASP A 67 -34.74 0.92 -11.05
C ASP A 67 -34.94 1.03 -12.56
N HIS A 68 -34.20 0.19 -13.29
CA HIS A 68 -34.31 0.06 -14.71
C HIS A 68 -35.59 -0.71 -14.94
N GLY A 69 -36.62 0.00 -15.40
CA GLY A 69 -37.88 -0.59 -15.83
C GLY A 69 -37.64 -1.80 -16.76
N PRO A 70 -38.65 -2.67 -16.94
CA PRO A 70 -38.48 -4.00 -17.50
C PRO A 70 -37.76 -3.93 -18.85
N HIS A 71 -36.48 -4.31 -18.85
CA HIS A 71 -35.72 -4.52 -20.06
C HIS A 71 -36.20 -5.82 -20.72
N GLU A 72 -36.26 -5.84 -22.05
CA GLU A 72 -36.53 -7.07 -22.80
C GLU A 72 -35.55 -8.18 -22.37
N PRO A 73 -36.03 -9.43 -22.23
CA PRO A 73 -35.28 -10.52 -21.59
C PRO A 73 -33.99 -10.94 -22.33
N ASP A 74 -33.77 -10.44 -23.55
CA ASP A 74 -32.65 -10.83 -24.42
C ASP A 74 -31.53 -9.76 -24.52
N THR A 75 -31.66 -8.62 -23.83
CA THR A 75 -30.58 -7.61 -23.80
C THR A 75 -30.16 -7.34 -22.36
N THR A 76 -29.07 -8.00 -21.93
CA THR A 76 -28.39 -7.56 -20.71
C THR A 76 -27.91 -6.14 -20.90
N CYS A 77 -28.37 -5.24 -20.03
CA CYS A 77 -27.97 -3.85 -20.11
C CYS A 77 -26.45 -3.73 -19.86
N LEU A 78 -25.73 -2.88 -20.61
CA LEU A 78 -24.27 -2.69 -20.43
C LEU A 78 -23.92 -2.42 -18.95
N ARG A 79 -24.77 -1.67 -18.26
CA ARG A 79 -24.64 -1.40 -16.83
C ARG A 79 -24.73 -2.67 -15.97
N CYS A 80 -25.59 -3.61 -16.34
CA CYS A 80 -25.79 -4.90 -15.67
C CYS A 80 -24.54 -5.78 -15.82
N GLU A 81 -23.96 -5.83 -17.03
CA GLU A 81 -22.71 -6.55 -17.33
C GLU A 81 -21.52 -5.95 -16.56
N VAL A 82 -21.37 -4.63 -16.57
CA VAL A 82 -20.30 -3.95 -15.81
C VAL A 82 -20.50 -4.16 -14.30
N ALA A 83 -21.74 -4.12 -13.80
CA ALA A 83 -22.03 -4.39 -12.39
C ALA A 83 -21.62 -5.83 -11.99
N ALA A 84 -21.90 -6.81 -12.85
CA ALA A 84 -21.55 -8.20 -12.62
C ALA A 84 -20.02 -8.40 -12.64
N LEU A 85 -19.31 -7.75 -13.58
CA LEU A 85 -17.87 -7.80 -13.69
C LEU A 85 -17.19 -7.23 -12.44
N VAL A 86 -17.61 -6.06 -11.98
CA VAL A 86 -17.04 -5.39 -10.80
C VAL A 86 -17.25 -6.24 -9.54
N ARG A 87 -18.46 -6.78 -9.32
CA ARG A 87 -18.74 -7.68 -8.20
C ARG A 87 -17.85 -8.93 -8.20
N ARG A 88 -17.65 -9.55 -9.37
CA ARG A 88 -16.81 -10.75 -9.51
C ARG A 88 -15.38 -10.51 -9.07
N HIS A 89 -14.80 -9.37 -9.43
CA HIS A 89 -13.41 -9.05 -9.14
C HIS A 89 -13.19 -8.38 -7.76
N ARG A 90 -14.26 -7.96 -7.07
CA ARG A 90 -14.20 -7.44 -5.69
C ARG A 90 -14.15 -8.54 -4.63
N ALA A 91 -14.69 -9.73 -4.92
CA ALA A 91 -14.63 -10.84 -3.96
C ALA A 91 -13.15 -11.18 -3.68
N PRO A 92 -12.67 -11.08 -2.44
CA PRO A 92 -11.30 -11.46 -2.14
C PRO A 92 -11.14 -12.93 -2.54
N ALA A 93 -10.08 -13.24 -3.29
CA ALA A 93 -9.71 -14.63 -3.53
C ALA A 93 -9.58 -15.30 -2.17
N SER A 94 -10.54 -16.15 -1.84
CA SER A 94 -10.53 -16.96 -0.62
C SER A 94 -9.21 -17.70 -0.56
N SER A 95 -8.33 -17.29 0.36
CA SER A 95 -7.10 -17.98 0.73
C SER A 95 -7.33 -18.75 2.02
#